data_AF-A0A841FTI6-F1
#
_entry.id   AF-A0A841FTI6-F1
#
_cell.length_a   1.000
_cell.length_b   1.000
_cell.length_c   1.000
_cell.angle_alpha   90.00
_cell.angle_beta   90.00
_cell.angle_gamma   90.00
#
_symmetry.space_group_name_H-M   'P 1'
#
loop_
_entity.id
_entity.type
_entity.pdbx_description
1 polymer ?
#
loop_
_entity_poly.entity_id
_entity_poly.type
_entity_poly.pdbx_seq_one_letter_code
_entity_poly.pdbx_strand_id
1 'polypeptide(L)'
;MAGATTQQPTTDAEPGVRIRRKLIIWGIFSVGIAVLPVGFNALSLMTRGQRFGLDSLLGRGELLLIAAALAATAAGELFASTAARLHNMRLALAGFNLFLAFIACYWFGDVAAALVDQTPIQKGVVAAGSLVILCSALVLTGASAFVSELSR
;
A
#
# COMPACT_ATOMS: atom_id res chain seq x y z
N MET A 1 -51.17 16.50 13.53
CA MET A 1 -49.95 17.19 13.07
C MET A 1 -49.08 16.16 12.37
N ALA A 2 -49.16 16.14 11.03
CA ALA A 2 -48.46 15.17 10.20
C ALA A 2 -46.99 15.61 10.04
N GLY A 3 -46.07 14.80 10.55
CA GLY A 3 -44.64 15.00 10.34
C GLY A 3 -44.30 14.74 8.88
N ALA A 4 -43.84 15.78 8.18
CA ALA A 4 -43.33 15.67 6.83
C ALA A 4 -42.05 14.82 6.85
N THR A 5 -42.17 13.58 6.39
CA THR A 5 -41.03 12.69 6.17
C THR A 5 -40.27 13.19 4.94
N THR A 6 -39.27 14.05 5.15
CA THR A 6 -38.38 14.53 4.10
C THR A 6 -37.57 13.35 3.58
N GLN A 7 -37.99 12.76 2.46
CA GLN A 7 -37.21 11.78 1.72
C GLN A 7 -35.90 12.44 1.28
N GLN A 8 -34.79 12.11 1.93
CA GLN A 8 -33.46 12.41 1.41
C GLN A 8 -33.32 11.68 0.07
N PRO A 9 -32.99 12.38 -1.03
CA PRO A 9 -32.72 11.73 -2.30
C PRO A 9 -31.47 10.86 -2.10
N THR A 10 -31.66 9.54 -2.14
CA THR A 10 -30.58 8.58 -2.25
C THR A 10 -29.95 8.81 -3.61
N THR A 11 -28.88 9.60 -3.64
CA THR A 11 -28.03 9.69 -4.83
C THR A 11 -27.37 8.32 -4.99
N ASP A 12 -28.06 7.44 -5.72
CA ASP A 12 -27.59 6.15 -6.19
C ASP A 12 -26.51 6.39 -7.24
N ALA A 13 -25.39 6.97 -6.82
CA ALA A 13 -24.20 7.06 -7.63
C ALA A 13 -23.85 5.63 -8.06
N GLU A 14 -23.79 5.41 -9.37
CA GLU A 14 -23.45 4.12 -9.97
C GLU A 14 -22.22 3.53 -9.26
N PRO A 15 -22.18 2.20 -9.03
CA PRO A 15 -21.10 1.55 -8.29
C PRO A 15 -19.70 1.95 -8.81
N GLY A 16 -19.56 2.18 -10.11
CA GLY A 16 -18.32 2.67 -10.72
C GLY A 16 -17.83 4.02 -10.20
N VAL A 17 -18.73 4.98 -9.93
CA VAL A 17 -18.36 6.32 -9.43
C VAL A 17 -17.82 6.24 -8.00
N ARG A 18 -18.41 5.38 -7.17
CA ARG A 18 -17.98 5.16 -5.78
C ARG A 18 -16.60 4.50 -5.73
N ILE A 19 -16.40 3.45 -6.54
CA ILE A 19 -15.11 2.76 -6.68
C ILE A 19 -14.03 3.74 -7.12
N ARG A 20 -14.28 4.50 -8.20
CA ARG A 20 -13.31 5.46 -8.73
C ARG A 20 -12.94 6.52 -7.70
N ARG A 21 -13.92 7.08 -6.99
CA ARG A 21 -13.67 8.08 -5.93
C ARG A 21 -12.81 7.50 -4.82
N LYS A 22 -13.12 6.28 -4.36
CA LYS A 22 -12.36 5.61 -3.30
C LYS A 22 -10.93 5.30 -3.73
N LEU A 23 -10.73 4.80 -4.96
CA LEU A 23 -9.39 4.53 -5.51
C LEU A 23 -8.56 5.81 -5.68
N ILE A 24 -9.18 6.93 -6.08
CA ILE A 24 -8.48 8.22 -6.18
C ILE A 24 -8.04 8.70 -4.80
N ILE A 25 -8.94 8.68 -3.81
CA ILE A 25 -8.62 9.08 -2.43
C ILE A 25 -7.52 8.16 -1.86
N TRP A 26 -7.65 6.85 -2.01
CA TRP A 26 -6.65 5.88 -1.59
C TRP A 26 -5.30 6.10 -2.29
N GLY A 27 -5.30 6.31 -3.61
CA GLY A 27 -4.08 6.55 -4.36
C GLY A 27 -3.36 7.83 -3.92
N ILE A 28 -4.11 8.92 -3.70
CA ILE A 28 -3.51 10.21 -3.28
C ILE A 28 -3.04 10.14 -1.83
N PHE A 29 -3.88 9.66 -0.91
CA PHE A 29 -3.59 9.74 0.53
C PHE A 29 -2.78 8.56 1.05
N SER A 30 -2.98 7.34 0.56
CA SER A 30 -2.21 6.19 1.01
C SER A 30 -0.91 6.07 0.21
N VAL A 31 -0.99 5.97 -1.12
CA VAL A 31 0.20 5.78 -1.96
C VAL A 31 1.02 7.05 -2.04
N GLY A 32 0.39 8.20 -2.29
CA GLY A 32 1.09 9.49 -2.42
C GLY A 32 1.86 9.89 -1.16
N ILE A 33 1.24 9.81 0.02
CA ILE A 33 1.93 10.12 1.29
C ILE A 33 3.00 9.08 1.61
N ALA A 34 2.78 7.80 1.31
CA ALA A 34 3.78 6.78 1.56
C ALA A 34 5.04 6.92 0.69
N VAL A 35 4.94 7.49 -0.52
CA VAL A 35 6.09 7.75 -1.41
C VAL A 35 6.86 9.02 -1.02
N LEU A 36 6.26 9.90 -0.21
CA LEU A 36 6.83 11.19 0.16
C LEU A 36 8.22 11.10 0.84
N PRO A 37 8.49 10.16 1.78
CA PRO A 37 9.82 9.94 2.35
C PRO A 37 10.88 9.63 1.29
N VAL A 38 10.53 8.85 0.27
CA VAL A 38 11.43 8.51 -0.85
C VAL A 38 11.76 9.76 -1.65
N GLY A 39 10.77 10.63 -1.88
CA GLY A 39 10.97 11.93 -2.52
C GLY A 39 11.91 12.86 -1.74
N PHE A 40 11.77 12.91 -0.41
CA PHE A 40 12.67 13.68 0.45
C PHE A 40 14.09 13.10 0.49
N ASN A 41 14.23 11.79 0.48
CA ASN A 41 15.53 11.14 0.37
C ASN A 41 16.21 11.46 -0.97
N ALA A 42 15.46 11.40 -2.09
CA ALA A 42 15.92 11.88 -3.39
C ALA A 42 16.43 13.33 -3.34
N LEU A 43 15.63 14.23 -2.78
CA LEU A 43 15.99 15.65 -2.66
C LEU A 43 17.25 15.85 -1.79
N SER A 44 17.40 15.06 -0.72
CA SER A 44 18.58 15.07 0.14
C SER A 44 19.85 14.61 -0.60
N LEU A 45 19.76 13.60 -1.46
CA LEU A 45 20.88 13.15 -2.28
C LEU A 45 21.28 14.22 -3.33
N MET A 46 20.29 14.88 -3.93
CA MET A 46 20.51 15.94 -4.92
C MET A 46 21.20 17.16 -4.30
N THR A 47 20.77 17.57 -3.10
CA THR A 47 21.38 18.71 -2.38
C THR A 47 22.80 18.42 -1.86
N ARG A 48 23.16 17.14 -1.67
CA ARG A 48 24.50 16.71 -1.25
C ARG A 48 25.46 16.44 -2.42
N GLY A 49 25.04 16.67 -3.67
CA GLY A 49 25.86 16.42 -4.86
C GLY A 49 26.22 14.94 -5.06
N GLN A 50 25.47 14.01 -4.45
CA GLN A 50 25.70 12.59 -4.65
C GLN A 50 25.09 12.13 -5.98
N ARG A 51 25.75 11.16 -6.64
CA ARG A 51 25.22 10.58 -7.89
C ARG A 51 23.84 9.99 -7.62
N PHE A 52 22.86 10.50 -8.37
CA PHE A 52 21.49 10.03 -8.34
C PHE A 52 21.44 8.66 -9.01
N GLY A 53 21.29 7.60 -8.23
CA GLY A 53 21.16 6.23 -8.71
C GLY A 53 19.89 5.63 -8.15
N LEU A 54 19.10 4.95 -8.98
CA LEU A 54 17.96 4.18 -8.48
C LEU A 54 18.42 3.16 -7.44
N ASP A 55 19.62 2.59 -7.61
CA ASP A 55 20.22 1.67 -6.64
C ASP A 55 20.53 2.33 -5.28
N SER A 56 20.84 3.62 -5.24
CA SER A 56 21.13 4.33 -3.99
C SER A 56 19.88 4.78 -3.25
N LEU A 57 18.80 5.07 -3.98
CA LEU A 57 17.48 5.36 -3.42
C LEU A 57 16.76 4.09 -2.97
N LEU A 58 16.62 3.12 -3.87
CA LEU A 58 15.81 1.92 -3.65
C LEU A 58 16.56 0.87 -2.82
N GLY A 59 17.89 0.88 -2.82
CA GLY A 59 18.73 -0.09 -2.10
C GLY A 59 18.69 0.02 -0.58
N ARG A 60 18.00 1.03 -0.01
CA ARG A 60 17.82 1.18 1.45
C ARG A 60 16.61 0.41 2.00
N GLY A 61 15.84 -0.25 1.14
CA GLY A 61 14.63 -0.97 1.56
C GLY A 61 13.44 -0.07 1.91
N GLU A 62 13.50 1.24 1.65
CA GLU A 62 12.41 2.19 1.92
C GLU A 62 11.10 1.77 1.23
N LEU A 63 11.17 1.16 0.04
CA LEU A 63 9.95 0.66 -0.65
C LEU A 63 9.35 -0.59 -0.01
N LEU A 64 10.16 -1.41 0.69
CA LEU A 64 9.64 -2.57 1.42
C LEU A 64 8.76 -2.09 2.57
N LEU A 65 9.17 -1.04 3.28
CA LEU A 65 8.35 -0.41 4.32
C LEU A 65 7.04 0.16 3.75
N ILE A 66 7.10 0.81 2.59
CA ILE A 66 5.89 1.32 1.91
C ILE A 66 4.96 0.17 1.53
N ALA A 67 5.50 -0.90 0.95
CA ALA A 67 4.72 -2.08 0.60
C ALA A 67 4.07 -2.73 1.83
N ALA A 68 4.81 -2.84 2.94
CA ALA A 68 4.31 -3.37 4.19
C ALA A 68 3.17 -2.51 4.77
N ALA A 69 3.34 -1.19 4.79
CA ALA A 69 2.32 -0.26 5.29
C ALA A 69 1.05 -0.30 4.44
N LEU A 70 1.17 -0.35 3.12
CA LEU A 70 0.02 -0.47 2.20
C LEU A 70 -0.72 -1.79 2.44
N ALA A 71 0.00 -2.91 2.49
CA ALA A 71 -0.59 -4.22 2.71
C ALA A 71 -1.27 -4.32 4.08
N ALA A 72 -0.63 -3.83 5.15
CA ALA A 72 -1.22 -3.77 6.49
C ALA A 72 -2.50 -2.92 6.53
N THR A 73 -2.52 -1.79 5.81
CA THR A 73 -3.71 -0.92 5.71
C THR A 73 -4.86 -1.65 5.02
N ALA A 74 -4.60 -2.28 3.87
CA ALA A 74 -5.62 -3.05 3.15
C ALA A 74 -6.14 -4.26 3.96
N ALA A 75 -5.25 -4.94 4.69
CA ALA A 75 -5.65 -6.00 5.61
C ALA A 75 -6.58 -5.47 6.70
N GLY A 76 -6.24 -4.35 7.35
CA GLY A 76 -7.07 -3.71 8.37
C GLY A 76 -8.45 -3.31 7.86
N GLU A 77 -8.54 -2.70 6.67
CA GLU A 77 -9.82 -2.38 6.03
C GLU A 77 -10.66 -3.63 5.74
N LEU A 78 -10.02 -4.72 5.28
CA LEU A 78 -10.69 -6.00 5.05
C LEU A 78 -11.17 -6.65 6.35
N PHE A 79 -10.45 -6.50 7.46
CA PHE A 79 -10.90 -7.01 8.76
C PHE A 79 -12.06 -6.19 9.33
N ALA A 80 -12.08 -4.88 9.10
CA ALA A 80 -13.10 -3.98 9.66
C ALA A 80 -14.48 -4.08 8.99
N SER A 81 -14.60 -4.68 7.80
CA SER A 81 -15.89 -4.73 7.09
C SER A 81 -16.76 -5.94 7.46
N THR A 82 -18.06 -5.72 7.70
CA THR A 82 -19.01 -6.74 8.19
C THR A 82 -19.76 -7.49 7.09
N ALA A 83 -19.43 -7.27 5.81
CA ALA A 83 -20.19 -7.88 4.70
C ALA A 83 -20.06 -9.41 4.64
N ALA A 84 -21.20 -10.11 4.68
CA ALA A 84 -21.26 -11.58 4.73
C ALA A 84 -21.05 -12.28 3.37
N ARG A 85 -21.34 -11.60 2.26
CA ARG A 85 -21.46 -12.22 0.92
C ARG A 85 -20.14 -12.81 0.37
N LEU A 86 -18.98 -12.38 0.90
CA LEU A 86 -17.65 -12.81 0.45
C LEU A 86 -16.67 -13.00 1.62
N HIS A 87 -17.14 -13.51 2.76
CA HIS A 87 -16.33 -13.62 3.98
C HIS A 87 -15.01 -14.40 3.77
N ASN A 88 -15.05 -15.58 3.15
CA ASN A 88 -13.88 -16.43 2.94
C ASN A 88 -12.83 -15.78 2.03
N MET A 89 -13.27 -15.15 0.93
CA MET A 89 -12.36 -14.48 -0.01
C MET A 89 -11.68 -13.27 0.64
N ARG A 90 -12.43 -12.51 1.44
CA ARG A 90 -11.88 -11.37 2.19
C ARG A 90 -10.88 -11.79 3.24
N LEU A 91 -11.16 -12.87 3.97
CA LEU A 91 -10.22 -13.43 4.95
C LEU A 91 -8.94 -13.91 4.29
N ALA A 92 -9.03 -14.56 3.13
CA ALA A 92 -7.86 -14.96 2.35
C ALA A 92 -7.05 -13.75 1.88
N LEU A 93 -7.68 -12.71 1.30
CA LEU A 93 -7.00 -11.49 0.87
C LEU A 93 -6.36 -10.74 2.04
N ALA A 94 -7.03 -10.67 3.20
CA ALA A 94 -6.48 -10.04 4.39
C ALA A 94 -5.26 -10.80 4.91
N GLY A 95 -5.33 -12.14 4.93
CA GLY A 95 -4.22 -13.00 5.28
C GLY A 95 -3.03 -12.85 4.33
N PHE A 96 -3.27 -12.80 3.02
CA PHE A 96 -2.20 -12.57 2.03
C PHE A 96 -1.55 -11.21 2.17
N ASN A 97 -2.33 -10.14 2.38
CA ASN A 97 -1.79 -8.81 2.62
C ASN A 97 -0.93 -8.78 3.91
N LEU A 98 -1.41 -9.42 4.98
CA LEU A 98 -0.66 -9.48 6.23
C LEU A 98 0.64 -10.29 6.07
N PHE A 99 0.58 -11.42 5.37
CA PHE A 99 1.74 -12.24 5.05
C PHE A 99 2.77 -11.46 4.23
N LEU A 100 2.31 -10.70 3.22
CA LEU A 100 3.16 -9.86 2.40
C LEU A 100 3.82 -8.74 3.23
N ALA A 101 3.08 -8.14 4.17
CA ALA A 101 3.64 -7.17 5.12
C ALA A 101 4.73 -7.80 6.00
N PHE A 102 4.54 -9.02 6.50
CA PHE A 102 5.57 -9.72 7.28
C PHE A 102 6.82 -10.01 6.46
N ILE A 103 6.69 -10.51 5.22
CA ILE A 103 7.83 -10.73 4.33
C ILE A 103 8.58 -9.42 4.08
N ALA A 104 7.86 -8.35 3.78
CA ALA A 104 8.45 -7.05 3.53
C ALA A 104 9.20 -6.49 4.76
N CYS A 105 8.62 -6.62 5.96
CA CYS A 105 9.27 -6.22 7.21
C CYS A 105 10.50 -7.08 7.52
N TYR A 106 10.42 -8.40 7.32
CA TYR A 106 11.55 -9.31 7.53
C TYR A 106 12.70 -8.96 6.59
N TRP A 107 12.41 -8.79 5.30
CA TRP A 107 13.42 -8.42 4.29
C TRP A 107 14.01 -7.03 4.60
N PHE A 108 13.17 -6.06 4.96
CA PHE A 108 13.65 -4.74 5.37
C PHE A 108 14.62 -4.83 6.57
N GLY A 109 14.30 -5.66 7.57
CA GLY A 109 15.16 -5.90 8.72
C GLY A 109 16.51 -6.49 8.32
N ASP A 110 16.52 -7.46 7.41
CA ASP A 110 17.75 -8.06 6.87
C ASP A 110 18.62 -7.04 6.13
N VAL A 111 18.02 -6.25 5.23
CA VAL A 111 18.71 -5.17 4.50
C VAL A 111 19.26 -4.11 5.46
N ALA A 112 18.49 -3.74 6.48
CA ALA A 112 18.92 -2.77 7.48
C ALA A 112 20.10 -3.29 8.32
N ALA A 113 20.07 -4.57 8.73
CA ALA A 113 21.18 -5.19 9.45
C ALA A 113 22.44 -5.26 8.59
N ALA A 114 22.31 -5.72 7.34
CA ALA A 114 23.43 -5.81 6.42
C ALA A 114 24.05 -4.43 6.10
N LEU A 115 23.26 -3.36 6.13
CA LEU A 115 23.73 -1.98 5.96
C LEU A 115 24.55 -1.50 7.15
N VAL A 116 24.20 -1.91 8.38
CA VAL A 116 24.95 -1.60 9.60
C VAL A 116 26.29 -2.32 9.61
N ASP A 117 26.30 -3.59 9.19
CA ASP A 117 27.52 -4.44 9.15
C ASP A 117 28.47 -4.10 8.00
N GLN A 118 28.14 -3.11 7.15
CA GLN A 118 28.89 -2.72 5.95
C GLN A 118 29.19 -3.88 5.00
N THR A 119 28.38 -4.94 5.06
CA THR A 119 28.53 -6.08 4.16
C THR A 119 28.27 -5.64 2.71
N PRO A 120 28.97 -6.21 1.72
CA PRO A 120 28.78 -5.85 0.33
C PRO A 120 27.42 -6.36 -0.17
N ILE A 121 26.38 -5.57 0.03
CA ILE A 121 25.04 -5.84 -0.50
C ILE A 121 25.01 -5.49 -1.99
N GLN A 122 24.55 -6.42 -2.82
CA GLN A 122 24.19 -6.14 -4.20
C GLN A 122 22.92 -5.28 -4.25
N LYS A 123 23.09 -3.96 -4.24
CA LYS A 123 21.99 -2.96 -4.23
C LYS A 123 20.97 -3.19 -5.34
N GLY A 124 21.39 -3.65 -6.52
CA GLY A 124 20.50 -3.94 -7.64
C GLY A 124 19.48 -5.05 -7.34
N VAL A 125 19.87 -6.09 -6.61
CA VAL A 125 18.96 -7.19 -6.23
C VAL A 125 17.93 -6.69 -5.23
N VAL A 126 18.35 -5.89 -4.25
CA VAL A 126 17.45 -5.28 -3.25
C VAL A 126 16.47 -4.32 -3.94
N ALA A 127 16.95 -3.49 -4.87
CA ALA A 127 16.10 -2.56 -5.61
C ALA A 127 15.06 -3.30 -6.46
N ALA A 128 15.48 -4.32 -7.22
CA ALA A 128 14.58 -5.13 -8.04
C ALA A 128 13.55 -5.89 -7.18
N GLY A 129 14.00 -6.55 -6.11
CA GLY A 129 13.13 -7.29 -5.19
C GLY A 129 12.11 -6.38 -4.50
N SER A 130 12.54 -5.20 -4.05
CA SER A 130 11.66 -4.21 -3.41
C SER A 130 10.59 -3.69 -4.39
N LEU A 131 10.95 -3.49 -5.66
CA LEU A 131 10.01 -3.08 -6.69
C LEU A 131 8.97 -4.16 -6.96
N VAL A 132 9.38 -5.42 -7.05
CA VAL A 132 8.47 -6.56 -7.26
C VAL A 132 7.49 -6.68 -6.09
N ILE A 133 7.98 -6.60 -4.86
CA ILE A 133 7.13 -6.65 -3.66
C ILE A 133 6.16 -5.47 -3.65
N LEU A 134 6.61 -4.25 -3.95
CA LEU A 134 5.73 -3.09 -4.03
C LEU A 134 4.65 -3.25 -5.09
N CYS A 135 5.01 -3.68 -6.31
CA CYS A 135 4.04 -3.92 -7.38
C CYS A 135 3.01 -4.98 -6.96
N SER A 136 3.46 -6.08 -6.34
CA SER A 136 2.55 -7.11 -5.84
C SER A 136 1.62 -6.58 -4.73
N ALA A 137 2.14 -5.75 -3.83
CA ALA A 137 1.35 -5.09 -2.79
C ALA A 137 0.29 -4.17 -3.39
N LEU A 138 0.65 -3.37 -4.40
CA LEU A 138 -0.28 -2.46 -5.08
C LEU A 138 -1.41 -3.23 -5.79
N VAL A 139 -1.08 -4.31 -6.49
CA VAL A 139 -2.09 -5.16 -7.14
C VAL A 139 -3.01 -5.82 -6.11
N LEU A 140 -2.44 -6.36 -5.03
CA LEU A 140 -3.21 -7.07 -4.00
C LEU A 140 -4.10 -6.11 -3.19
N THR A 141 -3.58 -4.95 -2.79
CA THR A 141 -4.32 -3.90 -2.09
C THR A 141 -5.40 -3.29 -2.99
N GLY A 142 -5.10 -3.05 -4.26
CA GLY A 142 -6.08 -2.61 -5.25
C GLY A 142 -7.22 -3.60 -5.47
N ALA A 143 -6.90 -4.90 -5.60
CA ALA A 143 -7.89 -5.97 -5.68
C ALA A 143 -8.74 -6.05 -4.40
N SER A 144 -8.14 -5.88 -3.24
CA SER A 144 -8.82 -5.84 -1.94
C SER A 144 -9.82 -4.68 -1.85
N ALA A 145 -9.41 -3.49 -2.28
CA ALA A 145 -10.29 -2.32 -2.34
C ALA A 145 -11.46 -2.55 -3.29
N PHE A 146 -11.23 -3.13 -4.46
CA PHE A 146 -12.27 -3.48 -5.43
C PHE A 146 -13.28 -4.49 -4.87
N VAL A 147 -12.79 -5.58 -4.27
CA VAL A 147 -13.63 -6.62 -3.64
C VAL A 147 -14.44 -6.05 -2.48
N SER A 148 -13.85 -5.13 -1.70
CA SER A 148 -14.55 -4.49 -0.58
C SER A 148 -15.79 -3.72 -1.04
N GLU A 149 -15.72 -3.08 -2.21
CA GLU A 149 -16.83 -2.29 -2.76
C GLU A 149 -17.87 -3.18 -3.43
N LEU A 150 -17.45 -4.23 -4.13
CA LEU A 150 -18.36 -5.22 -4.71
C LEU A 150 -19.18 -5.97 -3.65
N SER A 151 -18.66 -6.06 -2.43
CA SER A 151 -19.30 -6.76 -1.31
C SER A 151 -20.28 -5.93 -0.49
N ARG A 152 -20.30 -4.61 -0.68
CA ARG A 152 -21.26 -3.69 -0.03
C ARG A 152 -22.59 -3.67 -0.77
#